data_AF-W6TNK8-F1
#
_entry.id   AF-W6TNK8-F1
#
_cell.length_a   1.000
_cell.length_b   1.000
_cell.length_c   1.000
_cell.angle_alpha   90.00
_cell.angle_beta   90.00
_cell.angle_gamma   90.00
#
_symmetry.space_group_name_H-M   'P 1'
#
loop_
_entity.id
_entity.type
_entity.pdbx_description
1 polymer ?
#
loop_
_entity_poly.entity_id
_entity_poly.type
_entity_poly.pdbx_seq_one_letter_code
_entity_poly.pdbx_strand_id
1 'polypeptide(L)' 'MPKSSILGFPQKVGIITINYDYLTIIRKDEIVRIEKIMQDTEQHGIKGKWVLATYKGNKGYIFSKDINIIDNIIIE' A
#
# COMPACT_ATOMS: atom_id res chain seq x y z
N MET A 1 29.54 -30.94 -36.87
CA MET A 1 29.74 -29.85 -35.90
C MET A 1 28.43 -29.11 -35.72
N PRO A 2 27.97 -28.83 -34.48
CA PRO A 2 26.63 -28.30 -34.21
C PRO A 2 26.60 -26.78 -34.39
N LYS A 3 25.48 -26.22 -34.88
CA LYS A 3 25.16 -24.80 -34.69
C LYS A 3 23.95 -24.72 -33.77
N SER A 4 24.21 -24.74 -32.47
CA SER A 4 23.25 -24.26 -31.48
C SER A 4 23.72 -22.89 -31.04
N SER A 5 22.88 -21.89 -31.25
CA SER A 5 22.94 -20.62 -30.55
C SER A 5 21.53 -20.30 -30.07
N ILE A 6 21.20 -20.71 -28.84
CA ILE A 6 20.09 -20.08 -28.12
C ILE A 6 20.64 -18.73 -27.66
N LEU A 7 20.26 -17.68 -28.36
CA LEU A 7 20.48 -16.31 -27.91
C LEU A 7 19.50 -16.08 -26.75
N GLY A 8 19.92 -16.44 -25.54
CA GLY A 8 19.17 -16.11 -24.33
C GLY A 8 19.12 -14.59 -24.20
N PHE A 9 17.99 -13.99 -24.52
CA PHE A 9 17.75 -12.59 -24.19
C PHE A 9 17.73 -12.48 -22.66
N PRO A 10 18.47 -11.54 -22.03
CA PRO A 10 18.28 -11.28 -20.62
C PRO A 10 16.83 -10.80 -20.45
N GLN A 11 16.03 -11.60 -19.74
CA GLN A 11 14.72 -11.19 -19.29
C GLN A 11 14.94 -9.95 -18.42
N LYS A 12 14.47 -8.79 -18.89
CA LYS A 12 14.54 -7.54 -18.16
C LYS A 12 13.69 -7.68 -16.90
N VAL A 13 14.29 -8.20 -15.83
CA VAL A 13 13.71 -8.17 -14.49
C VAL A 13 13.81 -6.71 -14.06
N GLY A 14 12.78 -5.94 -14.39
CA GLY A 14 12.64 -4.59 -13.86
C GLY A 14 12.47 -4.71 -12.35
N ILE A 15 13.48 -4.32 -11.58
CA ILE A 15 13.28 -4.00 -10.17
C ILE A 15 12.41 -2.75 -10.17
N ILE A 16 11.10 -2.92 -9.98
CA ILE A 16 10.20 -1.79 -9.74
C ILE A 16 10.50 -1.33 -8.31
N THR A 17 11.41 -0.38 -8.16
CA THR A 17 11.57 0.34 -6.91
C THR A 17 10.37 1.26 -6.75
N ILE A 18 9.28 0.74 -6.15
CA ILE A 18 8.15 1.57 -5.75
C ILE A 18 8.62 2.34 -4.51
N ASN A 19 9.24 3.50 -4.71
CA ASN A 19 9.46 4.46 -3.63
C ASN A 19 8.09 4.99 -3.22
N TYR A 20 7.52 4.41 -2.17
CA TYR A 20 6.35 4.99 -1.53
C TYR A 20 6.79 6.27 -0.82
N ASP A 21 6.30 7.43 -1.27
CA ASP A 21 6.44 8.67 -0.51
C ASP A 21 5.57 8.55 0.75
N TYR A 22 6.17 8.02 1.83
CA TYR A 22 5.49 7.85 3.10
C TYR A 22 5.23 9.23 3.73
N LEU A 23 3.96 9.64 3.79
CA LEU A 23 3.57 10.88 4.46
C LEU A 23 3.84 10.83 5.97
N THR A 24 3.59 9.68 6.60
CA THR A 24 3.79 9.48 8.04
C THR A 24 3.92 7.99 8.37
N ILE A 25 4.66 7.67 9.44
CA ILE A 25 4.77 6.32 9.98
C ILE A 25 3.90 6.23 11.23
N ILE A 26 2.94 5.32 11.22
CA ILE A 26 2.06 5.03 12.36
C ILE A 26 2.61 3.80 13.07
N ARG A 27 2.78 3.87 14.39
CA ARG A 27 3.23 2.71 15.17
C ARG A 27 2.10 1.67 15.23
N LYS A 28 2.48 0.41 15.32
CA LYS A 28 1.53 -0.67 15.59
C LYS A 28 0.73 -0.32 16.86
N ASP A 29 -0.57 -0.62 16.85
CA ASP A 29 -1.54 -0.40 17.93
C ASP A 29 -1.94 1.08 18.20
N GLU A 30 -1.44 2.04 17.42
CA GLU A 30 -1.99 3.41 17.41
C GLU A 30 -3.37 3.45 16.74
N ILE A 31 -4.25 4.28 17.28
CA ILE A 31 -5.60 4.48 16.75
C ILE A 31 -5.57 5.65 15.76
N VAL A 32 -6.18 5.45 14.59
CA VAL A 32 -6.34 6.49 13.57
C VAL A 32 -7.82 6.75 13.32
N ARG A 33 -8.16 8.00 12.99
CA ARG A 33 -9.53 8.34 12.60
C ARG A 33 -9.75 7.95 11.15
N ILE A 34 -10.73 7.08 10.92
CA ILE A 34 -11.17 6.73 9.57
C ILE A 34 -12.11 7.81 9.06
N GLU A 35 -11.78 8.41 7.91
CA GLU A 35 -12.62 9.39 7.22
C GLU A 35 -13.47 8.73 6.14
N LYS A 36 -12.88 7.77 5.41
CA LYS A 36 -13.56 7.07 4.32
C LYS A 36 -12.96 5.69 4.08
N ILE A 37 -13.83 4.73 3.80
CA ILE A 37 -13.45 3.39 3.33
C ILE A 37 -13.77 3.29 1.83
N MET A 38 -12.79 2.86 1.04
CA MET A 38 -12.91 2.66 -0.40
C MET A 38 -12.74 1.17 -0.69
N GLN A 39 -13.77 0.52 -1.22
CA GLN A 39 -13.81 -0.95 -1.31
C GLN A 39 -13.01 -1.51 -2.50
N ASP A 40 -13.00 -0.80 -3.62
CA ASP A 40 -12.27 -1.20 -4.82
C ASP A 40 -11.56 0.02 -5.42
N THR A 41 -10.31 0.24 -5.03
CA THR A 41 -9.51 1.41 -5.46
C THR A 41 -8.05 0.99 -5.63
N GLU A 42 -7.37 1.64 -6.57
CA GLU A 42 -5.93 1.50 -6.75
C GLU A 42 -5.22 2.72 -6.20
N GLN A 43 -4.28 2.52 -5.27
CA GLN A 43 -3.34 3.54 -4.81
C GLN A 43 -1.94 2.97 -4.92
N HIS A 44 -1.01 3.77 -5.44
CA HIS A 44 0.40 3.39 -5.58
C HIS A 44 0.62 2.01 -6.25
N GLY A 45 -0.19 1.69 -7.27
CA GLY A 45 -0.10 0.43 -8.03
C GLY A 45 -0.69 -0.80 -7.33
N ILE A 46 -1.34 -0.63 -6.17
CA ILE A 46 -1.98 -1.72 -5.42
C ILE A 46 -3.48 -1.52 -5.42
N LYS A 47 -4.19 -2.46 -6.06
CA LYS A 47 -5.65 -2.51 -6.09
C LYS A 47 -6.20 -3.23 -4.85
N GLY A 48 -7.23 -2.66 -4.24
CA GLY A 48 -8.00 -3.30 -3.18
C GLY A 48 -8.74 -2.31 -2.31
N LYS A 49 -9.00 -2.73 -1.07
CA LYS A 49 -9.69 -1.89 -0.09
C LYS A 49 -8.70 -0.96 0.60
N TRP A 50 -8.95 0.34 0.48
CA TRP A 50 -8.14 1.42 1.05
C TRP A 50 -8.94 2.24 2.06
N VAL A 51 -8.23 2.79 3.03
CA VAL A 51 -8.81 3.64 4.07
C VAL A 51 -8.14 5.00 4.00
N LEU A 52 -8.94 6.06 3.83
CA LEU A 52 -8.50 7.43 4.04
C LEU A 52 -8.58 7.70 5.54
N ALA A 53 -7.43 7.94 6.17
CA ALA A 53 -7.32 8.16 7.59
C ALA A 53 -6.66 9.50 7.91
N THR A 54 -7.03 10.06 9.06
CA THR A 54 -6.38 11.23 9.65
C THR A 54 -5.63 10.79 10.90
N TYR A 55 -4.35 11.17 11.01
CA TYR A 55 -3.48 10.90 12.15
C TYR A 55 -2.61 12.13 12.46
N LYS A 56 -2.75 12.66 13.69
CA LYS A 56 -2.00 13.83 14.18
C LYS A 56 -2.01 15.02 13.20
N GLY A 57 -3.17 15.28 12.58
CA GLY A 57 -3.37 16.37 11.61
C GLY A 57 -2.99 16.03 10.16
N ASN A 58 -2.31 14.91 9.91
CA ASN A 58 -1.98 14.46 8.57
C ASN A 58 -3.06 13.53 8.02
N LYS A 59 -3.38 13.65 6.74
CA LYS A 59 -4.37 12.80 6.05
C LYS A 59 -3.70 11.97 4.98
N GLY A 60 -3.91 10.66 5.01
CA GLY A 60 -3.26 9.73 4.08
C GLY A 60 -4.05 8.44 3.86
N TYR A 61 -3.58 7.63 2.91
CA TYR A 61 -4.18 6.35 2.58
C TYR A 61 -3.46 5.21 3.29
N ILE A 62 -4.22 4.31 3.88
CA ILE A 62 -3.73 3.08 4.52
C ILE A 62 -4.38 1.90 3.83
N PHE A 63 -3.59 0.89 3.46
CA PHE A 63 -4.12 -0.31 2.87
C PHE A 63 -4.80 -1.14 3.95
N SER A 64 -6.04 -1.58 3.70
CA SER A 64 -6.86 -2.20 4.75
C SER A 64 -6.30 -3.50 5.30
N LYS A 65 -5.39 -4.18 4.59
CA LYS A 65 -4.75 -5.40 5.08
C LYS A 65 -3.75 -5.16 6.22
N ASP A 66 -3.28 -3.93 6.39
CA ASP A 66 -2.26 -3.57 7.38
C ASP A 66 -2.88 -3.06 8.70
N ILE A 67 -4.21 -2.98 8.77
CA ILE A 67 -4.95 -2.44 9.93
C ILE A 67 -6.14 -3.31 10.31
N ASN A 68 -6.51 -3.24 11.58
CA ASN A 68 -7.79 -3.75 12.06
C ASN A 68 -8.80 -2.61 12.07
N ILE A 69 -9.94 -2.80 11.41
CA ILE A 69 -11.05 -1.85 11.46
C ILE A 69 -11.99 -2.32 12.57
N ILE A 70 -12.13 -1.50 13.60
CA ILE A 70 -13.00 -1.74 14.73
C ILE A 70 -14.14 -0.72 14.64
N ASP A 71 -15.37 -1.21 14.48
CA ASP A 71 -16.54 -0.36 14.45
C ASP A 71 -16.81 0.20 15.87
N ASN A 72 -17.16 1.49 15.96
CA ASN A 72 -17.69 2.14 17.18
C ASN A 72 -16.70 2.41 18.34
N ILE A 73 -15.46 2.83 18.05
CA ILE A 73 -14.60 3.42 19.10
C ILE A 73 -14.98 4.90 19.28
N ILE A 74 -15.52 5.24 20.45
CA ILE A 74 -15.65 6.62 20.92
C ILE A 74 -14.35 6.96 21.67
N ILE A 75 -13.64 7.98 21.21
CA ILE A 75 -12.45 8.51 21.88
C ILE A 75 -12.88 9.83 22.51
N GLU A 76 -12.92 9.90 23.84
CA GLU A 76 -13.19 11.12 24.62
C GLU A 76 -11.94 12.00 24.76
#